data_AF-A0A847ZV51-F1
#
_entry.id   AF-A0A847ZV51-F1
#
_cell.length_a   1.000
_cell.length_b   1.000
_cell.length_c   1.000
_cell.angle_alpha   90.00
_cell.angle_beta   90.00
_cell.angle_gamma   90.00
#
_symmetry.space_group_name_H-M   'P 1'
#
loop_
_entity.id
_entity.type
_entity.pdbx_description
1 polymer ?
#
loop_
_entity_poly.entity_id
_entity_poly.type
_entity_poly.pdbx_seq_one_letter_code
_entity_poly.pdbx_strand_id
1 'polypeptide(L)'
;MVRLSFAGAVLALFLATPVLADNAEFVAELGKDAAKAADSNLVGRYEGAFIVGQTKKAFDELTLANGPATGEEYDDGKAFTSTLTAQGKVTRTLYVAPQGRSSLEVFGNYVDDLKGKGFTPVYECAKEACGPSFKVLTYRWDN
;
A
#
# COMPACT_ATOMS: atom_id res chain seq x y z
N MET A 1 19.75 60.41 42.13
CA MET A 1 20.44 59.13 41.93
C MET A 1 20.04 58.27 43.12
N VAL A 2 19.34 57.13 43.04
CA VAL A 2 19.19 56.09 42.02
C VAL A 2 17.73 55.59 42.05
N ARG A 3 17.12 55.36 40.88
CA ARG A 3 15.77 54.77 40.73
C ARG A 3 15.91 53.24 40.80
N LEU A 4 15.23 52.60 41.75
CA LEU A 4 15.10 51.15 41.81
C LEU A 4 13.71 50.79 41.27
N SER A 5 13.64 50.48 39.97
CA SER A 5 12.40 50.01 39.35
C SER A 5 12.44 48.49 39.26
N PHE A 6 11.56 47.84 40.01
CA PHE A 6 11.15 46.46 39.77
C PHE A 6 10.35 46.41 38.46
N ALA A 7 10.81 45.62 37.48
CA ALA A 7 10.01 45.27 36.31
C ALA A 7 10.02 43.74 36.17
N GLY A 8 8.81 43.18 36.23
CA GLY A 8 8.52 41.78 36.49
C GLY A 8 9.05 40.79 35.46
N ALA A 9 9.36 39.61 35.97
CA ALA A 9 9.53 38.40 35.19
C ALA A 9 8.18 38.02 34.56
N VAL A 10 8.06 38.15 33.25
CA VAL A 10 6.97 37.53 32.48
C VAL A 10 7.42 36.11 32.13
N LEU A 11 7.01 35.15 32.96
CA LEU A 11 7.11 33.73 32.69
C LEU A 11 6.08 33.38 31.60
N ALA A 12 6.51 33.39 30.33
CA ALA A 12 5.69 32.95 29.22
C ALA A 12 5.49 31.43 29.29
N LEU A 13 4.31 31.03 29.74
CA LEU A 13 3.83 29.65 29.72
C LEU A 13 3.62 29.24 28.24
N PHE A 14 4.56 28.49 27.67
CA PHE A 14 4.38 27.83 26.38
C PHE A 14 3.22 26.82 26.52
N LEU A 15 2.04 27.22 26.06
CA LEU A 15 0.93 26.30 25.80
C LEU A 15 1.41 25.33 24.72
N ALA A 16 1.73 24.10 25.11
CA ALA A 16 1.96 23.02 24.17
C ALA A 16 0.66 22.78 23.41
N THR A 17 0.56 23.33 22.20
CA THR A 17 -0.51 22.97 21.26
C THR A 17 -0.37 21.49 20.98
N PRO A 18 -1.39 20.67 21.25
CA PRO A 18 -1.35 19.27 20.86
C PRO A 18 -1.35 19.26 19.33
N VAL A 19 -0.23 18.83 18.74
CA VAL A 19 -0.18 18.45 17.32
C VAL A 19 -1.07 17.21 17.19
N LEU A 20 -2.36 17.44 16.95
CA LEU A 20 -3.26 16.39 16.49
C LEU A 20 -2.76 15.98 15.10
N ALA A 21 -2.57 14.67 14.92
CA ALA A 21 -1.79 14.04 13.85
C ALA A 21 -2.43 14.06 12.45
N ASP A 22 -3.18 15.10 12.09
CA ASP A 22 -3.74 15.33 10.75
C ASP A 22 -3.16 16.62 10.15
N ASN A 23 -1.88 16.55 9.77
CA ASN A 23 -1.24 17.60 8.99
C ASN A 23 -1.74 17.55 7.54
N ALA A 24 -2.78 18.33 7.26
CA ALA A 24 -3.42 18.41 5.94
C ALA A 24 -2.42 18.62 4.78
N GLU A 25 -1.30 19.29 5.01
CA GLU A 25 -0.22 19.45 4.03
C GLU A 25 0.48 18.13 3.67
N PHE A 26 0.74 17.26 4.64
CA PHE A 26 1.32 15.94 4.35
C PHE A 26 0.31 15.02 3.70
N VAL A 27 -0.97 15.09 4.08
CA VAL A 27 -2.03 14.33 3.40
C VAL A 27 -2.17 14.79 1.94
N ALA A 28 -2.09 16.10 1.70
CA ALA A 28 -2.15 16.66 0.35
C ALA A 28 -0.91 16.29 -0.50
N GLU A 29 0.28 16.24 0.10
CA GLU A 29 1.49 15.82 -0.60
C GLU A 29 1.53 14.32 -0.85
N LEU A 30 1.18 13.50 0.15
CA LEU A 30 1.07 12.04 -0.01
C LEU A 30 -0.01 11.70 -1.03
N GLY A 31 -1.13 12.42 -1.05
CA GLY A 31 -2.24 12.19 -1.97
C GLY A 31 -1.94 12.45 -3.45
N LYS A 32 -0.74 12.92 -3.80
CA LYS A 32 -0.31 13.07 -5.19
C LYS A 32 0.27 11.77 -5.73
N ASP A 33 -0.03 11.48 -6.98
CA ASP A 33 0.60 10.36 -7.68
C ASP A 33 2.11 10.57 -7.80
N ALA A 34 2.85 9.49 -7.63
CA ALA A 34 4.28 9.42 -7.87
C ALA A 34 4.61 9.87 -9.30
N ALA A 35 5.73 10.55 -9.48
CA ALA A 35 6.11 11.11 -10.77
C ALA A 35 6.13 10.05 -11.89
N LYS A 36 5.48 10.36 -13.02
CA LYS A 36 5.35 9.47 -14.20
C LYS A 36 4.56 8.18 -13.95
N ALA A 37 3.91 8.06 -12.79
CA ALA A 37 2.91 7.03 -12.56
C ALA A 37 1.69 7.27 -13.44
N ALA A 38 1.00 6.18 -13.80
CA ALA A 38 -0.26 6.23 -14.52
C ALA A 38 -1.08 4.98 -14.18
N ASP A 39 -2.40 5.09 -14.24
CA ASP A 39 -3.28 3.95 -14.02
C ASP A 39 -3.08 2.85 -15.06
N SER A 40 -3.57 1.65 -14.72
CA SER A 40 -3.59 0.55 -15.67
C SER A 40 -4.61 0.81 -16.77
N ASN A 41 -4.25 0.50 -18.02
CA ASN A 41 -5.21 0.52 -19.13
C ASN A 41 -6.24 -0.61 -19.02
N LEU A 42 -5.95 -1.64 -18.21
CA LEU A 42 -6.83 -2.80 -18.02
C LEU A 42 -7.84 -2.57 -16.89
N VAL A 43 -7.42 -1.99 -15.77
CA VAL A 43 -8.26 -1.72 -14.60
C VAL A 43 -8.01 -0.29 -14.14
N GLY A 44 -9.09 0.44 -13.84
CA GLY A 44 -8.97 1.78 -13.25
C GLY A 44 -8.44 1.70 -11.82
N ARG A 45 -8.12 2.85 -11.21
CA ARG A 45 -7.90 2.89 -9.76
C ARG A 45 -9.24 2.82 -9.01
N TYR A 46 -9.18 2.35 -7.78
CA TYR A 46 -10.28 2.56 -6.83
C TYR A 46 -10.46 4.07 -6.59
N GLU A 47 -11.70 4.55 -6.55
CA GLU A 47 -12.00 5.99 -6.43
C GLU A 47 -11.37 6.60 -5.17
N GLY A 48 -10.72 7.75 -5.32
CA GLY A 48 -10.02 8.42 -4.22
C GLY A 48 -8.66 7.81 -3.85
N ALA A 49 -8.21 6.76 -4.53
CA ALA A 49 -6.86 6.24 -4.37
C ALA A 49 -5.81 7.08 -5.14
N PHE A 50 -4.57 7.02 -4.68
CA PHE A 50 -3.42 7.64 -5.32
C PHE A 50 -2.25 6.67 -5.41
N ILE A 51 -1.35 6.88 -6.38
CA ILE A 51 -0.21 6.01 -6.66
C ILE A 51 1.00 6.48 -5.88
N VAL A 52 1.49 5.70 -4.92
CA VAL A 52 2.73 6.04 -4.19
C VAL A 52 3.99 5.51 -4.86
N GLY A 53 3.86 4.58 -5.82
CA GLY A 53 4.98 4.04 -6.55
C GLY A 53 4.56 3.17 -7.72
N GLN A 54 5.37 3.17 -8.78
CA GLN A 54 5.14 2.34 -9.95
C GLN A 54 6.45 1.89 -10.57
N THR A 55 6.57 0.59 -10.87
CA THR A 55 7.66 0.03 -11.67
C THR A 55 7.13 -0.48 -13.01
N LYS A 56 7.91 -0.28 -14.06
CA LYS A 56 7.59 -0.71 -15.43
C LYS A 56 8.81 -1.41 -16.01
N LYS A 57 8.69 -2.69 -16.31
CA LYS A 57 9.70 -3.47 -17.04
C LYS A 57 9.13 -3.86 -18.40
N ALA A 58 9.87 -3.59 -19.47
CA ALA A 58 9.43 -3.88 -20.83
C ALA A 58 9.30 -5.38 -21.09
N PHE A 59 10.17 -6.17 -20.46
CA PHE A 59 10.16 -7.61 -20.47
C PHE A 59 10.78 -8.12 -19.16
N ASP A 60 10.06 -8.97 -18.43
CA ASP A 60 10.51 -9.62 -17.20
C ASP A 60 9.70 -10.89 -16.98
N GLU A 61 10.10 -11.68 -15.99
CA GLU A 61 9.30 -12.78 -15.45
C GLU A 61 8.53 -12.33 -14.21
N LEU A 62 7.30 -12.83 -14.04
CA LEU A 62 6.50 -12.62 -12.83
C LEU A 62 5.94 -13.95 -12.37
N THR A 63 6.30 -14.34 -11.14
CA THR A 63 5.74 -15.51 -10.47
C THR A 63 4.72 -15.08 -9.42
N LEU A 64 3.49 -15.58 -9.55
CA LEU A 64 2.37 -15.31 -8.63
C LEU A 64 1.97 -16.56 -7.87
N ALA A 65 1.39 -16.37 -6.69
CA ALA A 65 0.80 -17.46 -5.92
C ALA A 65 -0.39 -18.07 -6.68
N ASN A 66 -0.44 -19.39 -6.73
CA ASN A 66 -1.57 -20.17 -7.25
C ASN A 66 -2.04 -21.23 -6.24
N GLY A 67 -1.77 -20.98 -4.96
CA GLY A 67 -2.06 -21.87 -3.84
C GLY A 67 -1.68 -21.21 -2.52
N PRO A 68 -2.14 -21.74 -1.38
CA PRO A 68 -1.77 -21.22 -0.07
C PRO A 68 -0.27 -21.34 0.17
N ALA A 69 0.23 -20.49 1.05
CA ALA A 69 1.58 -20.58 1.57
C ALA A 69 1.68 -21.69 2.64
N THR A 70 2.83 -22.33 2.71
CA THR A 70 3.22 -23.31 3.74
C THR A 70 4.51 -22.87 4.40
N GLY A 71 4.76 -23.35 5.61
CA GLY A 71 5.90 -22.92 6.43
C GLY A 71 5.66 -21.56 7.07
N GLU A 72 6.08 -21.42 8.32
CA GLU A 72 5.93 -20.18 9.08
C GLU A 72 6.79 -19.04 8.50
N GLU A 73 6.51 -17.80 8.90
CA GLU A 73 7.21 -16.61 8.38
C GLU A 73 8.76 -16.71 8.47
N TYR A 74 9.26 -17.26 9.58
CA TYR A 74 10.69 -17.42 9.84
C TYR A 74 11.25 -18.79 9.44
N ASP A 75 10.45 -19.65 8.79
CA ASP A 75 10.90 -20.95 8.29
C ASP A 75 11.70 -20.78 6.98
N ASP A 76 12.82 -21.49 6.84
CA ASP A 76 13.60 -21.53 5.61
C ASP A 76 12.86 -22.27 4.49
N GLY A 77 11.98 -23.21 4.84
CA GLY A 77 11.20 -24.02 3.90
C GLY A 77 9.91 -23.37 3.39
N LYS A 78 9.64 -22.11 3.74
CA LYS A 78 8.39 -21.44 3.35
C LYS A 78 8.24 -21.30 1.84
N ALA A 79 7.06 -21.62 1.32
CA ALA A 79 6.77 -21.59 -0.11
C ALA A 79 5.27 -21.48 -0.38
N PHE A 80 4.90 -21.09 -1.60
CA PHE A 80 3.54 -21.35 -2.09
C PHE A 80 3.42 -22.81 -2.50
N THR A 81 2.30 -23.45 -2.16
CA THR A 81 2.00 -24.83 -2.58
C THR A 81 1.90 -24.99 -4.09
N SER A 82 1.56 -23.92 -4.80
CA SER A 82 1.58 -23.83 -6.26
C SER A 82 1.85 -22.39 -6.68
N THR A 83 2.51 -22.22 -7.81
CA THR A 83 2.80 -20.92 -8.43
C THR A 83 2.38 -20.90 -9.89
N LEU A 84 2.15 -19.70 -10.42
CA LEU A 84 1.95 -19.45 -11.84
C LEU A 84 2.97 -18.42 -12.30
N THR A 85 3.75 -18.76 -13.32
CA THR A 85 4.80 -17.90 -13.87
C THR A 85 4.44 -17.46 -15.27
N ALA A 86 4.60 -16.16 -15.55
CA ALA A 86 4.39 -15.57 -16.87
C ALA A 86 5.55 -14.62 -17.22
N GLN A 87 5.82 -14.46 -18.52
CA GLN A 87 6.85 -13.56 -19.03
C GLN A 87 6.25 -12.49 -19.95
N GLY A 88 6.78 -11.27 -19.88
CA GLY A 88 6.36 -10.17 -20.73
C GLY A 88 6.51 -8.81 -20.06
N LYS A 89 5.71 -7.84 -20.51
CA LYS A 89 5.70 -6.51 -19.90
C LYS A 89 5.10 -6.57 -18.50
N VAL A 90 5.88 -6.21 -17.48
CA VAL A 90 5.43 -6.18 -16.09
C VAL A 90 5.28 -4.73 -15.61
N THR A 91 4.12 -4.42 -15.05
CA THR A 91 3.87 -3.14 -14.36
C THR A 91 3.36 -3.45 -12.95
N ARG A 92 4.09 -3.03 -11.92
CA ARG A 92 3.61 -3.07 -10.53
C ARG A 92 3.26 -1.66 -10.10
N THR A 93 2.05 -1.46 -9.60
CA THR A 93 1.55 -0.16 -9.12
C THR A 93 1.11 -0.31 -7.69
N LEU A 94 1.61 0.55 -6.81
CA LEU A 94 1.22 0.59 -5.41
C LEU A 94 0.26 1.75 -5.19
N TYR A 95 -0.99 1.41 -4.88
CA TYR A 95 -2.03 2.38 -4.54
C TYR A 95 -2.20 2.47 -3.03
N VAL A 96 -2.47 3.66 -2.53
CA VAL A 96 -3.03 3.88 -1.20
C VAL A 96 -4.53 4.10 -1.36
N ALA A 97 -5.33 3.24 -0.74
CA ALA A 97 -6.78 3.40 -0.71
C ALA A 97 -7.18 4.60 0.17
N PRO A 98 -8.30 5.28 -0.13
CA PRO A 98 -8.77 6.37 0.71
C PRO A 98 -9.16 5.86 2.11
N GLN A 99 -9.06 6.75 3.10
CA GLN A 99 -9.46 6.42 4.46
C GLN A 99 -10.94 6.00 4.54
N GLY A 100 -11.26 5.15 5.52
CA GLY A 100 -12.62 4.65 5.74
C GLY A 100 -13.05 3.52 4.81
N ARG A 101 -12.20 3.07 3.88
CA ARG A 101 -12.47 1.93 3.01
C ARG A 101 -11.75 0.68 3.49
N SER A 102 -12.47 -0.45 3.42
CA SER A 102 -11.89 -1.74 3.80
C SER A 102 -11.09 -2.33 2.65
N SER A 103 -10.04 -3.11 2.97
CA SER A 103 -9.30 -3.88 1.96
C SER A 103 -10.19 -4.89 1.23
N LEU A 104 -11.23 -5.41 1.89
CA LEU A 104 -12.22 -6.30 1.30
C LEU A 104 -13.03 -5.60 0.19
N GLU A 105 -13.50 -4.37 0.45
CA GLU A 105 -14.24 -3.58 -0.53
C GLU A 105 -13.38 -3.24 -1.75
N VAL A 106 -12.14 -2.78 -1.52
CA VAL A 106 -11.20 -2.43 -2.59
C VAL A 106 -10.88 -3.66 -3.43
N PHE A 107 -10.54 -4.79 -2.80
CA PHE A 107 -10.26 -6.05 -3.49
C PHE A 107 -11.46 -6.54 -4.30
N GLY A 108 -12.66 -6.55 -3.69
CA GLY A 108 -13.90 -6.96 -4.36
C GLY A 108 -14.20 -6.12 -5.61
N ASN A 109 -14.02 -4.80 -5.53
CA ASN A 109 -14.18 -3.91 -6.69
C ASN A 109 -13.23 -4.28 -7.85
N TYR A 110 -11.96 -4.57 -7.56
CA TYR A 110 -11.01 -5.01 -8.59
C TYR A 110 -11.39 -6.36 -9.19
N VAL A 111 -11.81 -7.31 -8.36
CA VAL A 111 -12.27 -8.63 -8.83
C VAL A 111 -13.50 -8.50 -9.73
N ASP A 112 -14.46 -7.67 -9.35
CA ASP A 112 -15.70 -7.47 -10.13
C ASP A 112 -15.42 -6.73 -11.45
N ASP A 113 -14.55 -5.71 -11.46
CA ASP A 113 -14.12 -5.02 -12.70
C ASP A 113 -13.41 -5.98 -13.66
N LEU A 114 -12.49 -6.81 -13.15
CA LEU A 114 -11.80 -7.83 -13.94
C LEU A 114 -12.78 -8.87 -14.50
N LYS A 115 -13.71 -9.38 -13.68
CA LYS A 115 -14.76 -10.31 -14.14
C LYS A 115 -15.66 -9.67 -15.21
N GLY A 116 -16.05 -8.41 -15.02
CA GLY A 116 -16.83 -7.64 -16.00
C GLY A 116 -16.11 -7.48 -17.35
N LYS A 117 -14.78 -7.57 -17.36
CA LYS A 117 -13.93 -7.56 -18.56
C LYS A 117 -13.62 -8.96 -19.11
N GLY A 118 -14.28 -10.00 -18.60
CA GLY A 118 -14.15 -11.38 -19.08
C GLY A 118 -12.99 -12.18 -18.45
N PHE A 119 -12.34 -11.66 -17.41
CA PHE A 119 -11.31 -12.42 -16.69
C PHE A 119 -11.95 -13.42 -15.74
N THR A 120 -11.30 -14.57 -15.58
CA THR A 120 -11.69 -15.58 -14.60
C THR A 120 -10.65 -15.64 -13.48
N PRO A 121 -11.05 -15.62 -12.19
CA PRO A 121 -10.12 -15.81 -11.09
C PRO A 121 -9.40 -17.16 -11.22
N VAL A 122 -8.07 -17.13 -11.16
CA VAL A 122 -7.24 -18.35 -11.23
C VAL A 122 -6.93 -18.86 -9.82
N TYR A 123 -6.71 -17.95 -8.87
CA TYR A 123 -6.52 -18.26 -7.45
C TYR A 123 -7.01 -17.09 -6.59
N GLU A 124 -7.64 -17.41 -5.46
CA GLU A 124 -8.13 -16.44 -4.47
C GLU A 124 -8.06 -17.07 -3.07
N CYS A 125 -7.67 -16.27 -2.08
CA CYS A 125 -7.66 -16.66 -0.68
C CYS A 125 -7.94 -15.44 0.20
N ALA A 126 -8.37 -15.68 1.43
CA ALA A 126 -8.55 -14.63 2.43
C ALA A 126 -8.08 -15.10 3.80
N LYS A 127 -7.44 -14.19 4.55
CA LYS A 127 -6.99 -14.42 5.92
C LYS A 127 -6.17 -15.70 6.06
N GLU A 128 -6.51 -16.57 7.01
CA GLU A 128 -5.80 -17.81 7.33
C GLU A 128 -5.79 -18.80 6.16
N ALA A 129 -6.77 -18.73 5.25
CA ALA A 129 -6.81 -19.59 4.07
C ALA A 129 -5.67 -19.32 3.09
N CYS A 130 -5.01 -18.17 3.18
CA CYS A 130 -3.82 -17.87 2.39
C CYS A 130 -2.57 -18.59 2.90
N GLY A 131 -2.57 -19.08 4.14
CA GLY A 131 -1.41 -19.69 4.78
C GLY A 131 -0.46 -18.69 5.46
N PRO A 132 0.40 -19.18 6.38
CA PRO A 132 1.11 -18.35 7.36
C PRO A 132 2.15 -17.39 6.78
N SER A 133 2.86 -17.77 5.71
CA SER A 133 3.95 -16.98 5.13
C SER A 133 3.57 -16.21 3.86
N PHE A 134 2.27 -16.14 3.53
CA PHE A 134 1.79 -15.59 2.26
C PHE A 134 2.24 -14.15 2.01
N LYS A 135 2.14 -13.29 3.04
CA LYS A 135 2.58 -11.88 2.97
C LYS A 135 4.07 -11.79 2.64
N VAL A 136 4.91 -12.52 3.35
CA VAL A 136 6.37 -12.46 3.18
C VAL A 136 6.79 -12.96 1.81
N LEU A 137 6.17 -14.04 1.33
CA LEU A 137 6.42 -14.55 -0.01
C LEU A 137 5.91 -13.58 -1.10
N THR A 138 4.81 -12.87 -0.88
CA THR A 138 4.25 -11.94 -1.88
C THR A 138 5.05 -10.65 -2.00
N TYR A 139 5.51 -10.08 -0.88
CA TYR A 139 6.21 -8.79 -0.87
C TYR A 139 7.74 -8.91 -0.87
N ARG A 140 8.27 -10.09 -1.19
CA ARG A 140 9.71 -10.29 -1.39
C ARG A 140 10.16 -9.49 -2.61
N TRP A 141 11.21 -8.69 -2.43
CA TRP A 141 11.70 -7.74 -3.44
C TRP A 141 12.51 -8.40 -4.57
N ASP A 142 12.90 -9.66 -4.37
CA ASP A 142 13.65 -10.52 -5.30
C ASP A 142 12.74 -11.46 -6.13
N ASN A 143 11.41 -11.32 -6.01
CA ASN A 143 10.41 -12.03 -6.83
C ASN A 143 10.03 -11.32 -8.11
#